data_AF-A0A440KMV2-F1
#
_entry.id   AF-A0A440KMV2-F1
#
_cell.length_a   1.000
_cell.length_b   1.000
_cell.length_c   1.000
_cell.angle_alpha   90.00
_cell.angle_beta   90.00
_cell.angle_gamma   90.00
#
_symmetry.space_group_name_H-M   'P 1'
#
loop_
_entity.id
_entity.type
_entity.pdbx_description
1 polymer ?
#
loop_
_entity_poly.entity_id
_entity_poly.type
_entity_poly.pdbx_seq_one_letter_code
_entity_poly.pdbx_strand_id
1 'polypeptide(L)'
;MTVAIEMGQTSAGAPAALDLEELLATRLLVQGNSGSGKSHLLRRLLEQSAPWVQQTIIDPEGDFVSLGERFGHLVIDAEEHTERGLQAAGERARIHRVSTVLNLEGLDAENQMRRAAAFLGGLFEVARDHWYPMLVVVD
;
A
#
# COMPACT_ATOMS: atom_id res chain seq x y z
N MET A 1 10.50 -16.40 12.54
CA MET A 1 10.94 -16.81 11.19
C MET A 1 10.80 -15.56 10.36
N THR A 2 11.91 -15.01 9.88
CA THR A 2 11.91 -13.75 9.15
C THR A 2 11.37 -13.97 7.75
N VAL A 3 10.39 -13.18 7.32
CA VAL A 3 9.91 -13.19 5.92
C VAL A 3 10.86 -12.31 5.11
N ALA A 4 11.61 -12.94 4.21
CA ALA A 4 12.50 -12.26 3.29
C ALA A 4 11.81 -12.00 1.95
N ILE A 5 11.79 -10.75 1.52
CA ILE A 5 11.28 -10.32 0.22
C ILE A 5 12.46 -10.26 -0.75
N GLU A 6 12.42 -11.05 -1.81
CA GLU A 6 13.48 -11.03 -2.82
C GLU A 6 13.31 -9.81 -3.73
N MET A 7 14.23 -8.85 -3.62
CA MET A 7 14.20 -7.58 -4.36
C MET A 7 14.97 -7.64 -5.68
N GLY A 8 15.92 -8.57 -5.82
CA GLY A 8 16.73 -8.73 -7.02
C GLY A 8 18.02 -9.49 -6.74
N GLN A 9 19.10 -9.13 -7.45
CA GLN A 9 20.42 -9.71 -7.28
C GLN A 9 21.45 -8.62 -6.94
N THR A 10 22.39 -8.96 -6.06
CA THR A 10 23.58 -8.16 -5.78
C THR A 10 24.58 -8.25 -6.95
N SER A 11 25.60 -7.40 -6.95
CA SER A 11 26.70 -7.46 -7.93
C SER A 11 27.47 -8.78 -7.92
N ALA A 12 27.40 -9.53 -6.80
CA ALA A 12 27.99 -10.86 -6.67
C ALA A 12 27.06 -12.00 -7.17
N GLY A 13 25.88 -11.68 -7.71
CA GLY A 13 24.89 -12.65 -8.17
C GLY A 13 24.07 -13.31 -7.06
N ALA A 14 24.31 -12.97 -5.78
CA ALA A 14 23.51 -13.45 -4.66
C ALA A 14 22.18 -12.69 -4.57
N PRO A 15 21.08 -13.33 -4.10
CA PRO A 15 19.80 -12.66 -3.89
C PRO A 15 19.95 -11.43 -2.98
N ALA A 16 19.40 -10.29 -3.43
CA ALA A 16 19.20 -9.11 -2.59
C ALA A 16 17.83 -9.23 -1.94
N ALA A 17 17.80 -9.44 -0.62
CA ALA A 17 16.57 -9.63 0.14
C ALA A 17 16.32 -8.46 1.11
N LEU A 18 15.05 -8.14 1.31
CA LEU A 18 14.58 -7.17 2.29
C LEU A 18 13.80 -7.91 3.39
N ASP A 19 14.11 -7.60 4.65
CA ASP A 19 13.43 -8.15 5.82
C ASP A 19 12.09 -7.44 6.05
N LEU A 20 10.98 -8.18 5.97
CA LEU A 20 9.65 -7.62 6.17
C LEU A 20 9.41 -7.17 7.62
N GLU A 21 9.95 -7.88 8.62
CA GLU A 21 9.81 -7.49 10.03
C GLU A 21 10.56 -6.17 10.29
N GLU A 22 11.76 -6.03 9.74
CA GLU A 22 12.52 -4.78 9.80
C GLU A 22 11.78 -3.64 9.11
N LEU A 23 11.20 -3.89 7.92
CA LEU A 23 10.41 -2.90 7.21
C LEU A 23 9.20 -2.42 8.03
N LEU A 24 8.50 -3.34 8.71
CA LEU A 24 7.35 -2.99 9.56
C LEU A 24 7.74 -2.16 10.79
N ALA A 25 8.98 -2.28 11.24
CA ALA A 25 9.52 -1.47 12.33
C ALA A 25 10.14 -0.13 11.85
N THR A 26 10.30 0.05 10.54
CA THR A 26 11.04 1.17 9.94
C THR A 26 10.26 1.81 8.79
N ARG A 27 10.96 2.49 7.87
CA ARG A 27 10.38 3.15 6.69
C ARG A 27 11.30 2.90 5.51
N LEU A 28 10.71 2.65 4.34
CA LEU A 28 11.42 2.54 3.07
C LEU A 28 11.11 3.75 2.19
N LEU A 29 12.15 4.37 1.64
CA LEU A 29 12.03 5.36 0.58
C LEU A 29 12.57 4.74 -0.71
N VAL A 30 11.72 4.67 -1.74
CA VAL A 30 12.14 4.27 -3.09
C VAL A 30 12.17 5.51 -3.97
N GLN A 31 13.34 5.81 -4.53
CA GLN A 31 13.53 6.97 -5.40
C GLN A 31 14.21 6.55 -6.70
N GLY A 32 13.69 7.06 -7.81
CA GLY A 32 14.29 6.87 -9.13
C GLY A 32 13.58 7.73 -10.16
N ASN A 33 14.27 8.02 -11.26
CA ASN A 33 13.66 8.75 -12.39
C ASN A 33 12.59 7.90 -13.07
N SER A 34 11.73 8.53 -13.88
CA SER A 34 10.79 7.78 -14.74
C SER A 34 11.53 6.71 -15.56
N GLY A 35 10.97 5.51 -15.62
CA GLY A 35 11.58 4.35 -16.28
C GLY A 35 12.68 3.62 -15.49
N SER A 36 13.02 4.04 -14.27
CA SER A 36 14.03 3.37 -13.42
C SER A 36 13.56 2.04 -12.81
N GLY A 37 12.28 1.70 -12.94
CA GLY A 37 11.69 0.48 -12.38
C GLY A 37 11.12 0.64 -10.97
N LYS A 38 10.83 1.86 -10.49
CA LYS A 38 10.21 2.11 -9.17
C LYS A 38 8.94 1.27 -8.96
N SER A 39 7.95 1.38 -9.85
CA SER A 39 6.68 0.64 -9.75
C SER A 39 6.90 -0.88 -9.82
N HIS A 40 7.91 -1.34 -10.58
CA HIS A 40 8.27 -2.76 -10.63
C HIS A 40 8.83 -3.26 -9.30
N LEU A 41 9.71 -2.49 -8.67
CA LEU A 41 10.26 -2.81 -7.34
C LEU A 41 9.17 -2.81 -6.26
N LEU A 42 8.30 -1.78 -6.27
CA LEU A 42 7.17 -1.69 -5.35
C LEU A 42 6.19 -2.83 -5.55
N ARG A 43 5.85 -3.19 -6.79
CA ARG A 43 5.01 -4.35 -7.09
C ARG A 43 5.62 -5.63 -6.52
N ARG A 44 6.92 -5.86 -6.72
CA ARG A 44 7.62 -7.04 -6.18
C ARG A 44 7.58 -7.09 -4.65
N LEU A 45 7.68 -5.95 -3.98
CA LEU A 45 7.49 -5.83 -2.52
C LEU A 45 6.05 -6.17 -2.11
N LEU A 46 5.07 -5.53 -2.75
CA LEU A 46 3.65 -5.65 -2.44
C LEU A 46 3.15 -7.09 -2.65
N GLU A 47 3.45 -7.69 -3.81
CA GLU A 47 3.02 -9.06 -4.14
C GLU A 47 3.59 -10.09 -3.16
N GLN A 48 4.87 -9.98 -2.79
CA GLN A 48 5.51 -10.92 -1.87
C GLN A 48 5.10 -10.71 -0.40
N SER A 49 4.74 -9.49 0.00
CA SER A 49 4.31 -9.20 1.37
C SER A 49 2.80 -9.38 1.59
N ALA A 50 2.00 -9.47 0.52
CA ALA A 50 0.54 -9.54 0.60
C ALA A 50 -0.01 -10.69 1.49
N PRO A 51 0.56 -11.92 1.47
CA PRO A 51 0.06 -13.00 2.34
C PRO A 51 0.38 -12.83 3.83
N TRP A 52 1.26 -11.89 4.18
CA TRP A 52 1.88 -11.84 5.50
C TRP A 52 1.41 -10.67 6.34
N VAL A 53 1.06 -9.55 5.71
CA VAL A 53 0.71 -8.32 6.41
C VAL A 53 -0.41 -7.57 5.69
N GLN A 54 -1.27 -6.90 6.46
CA GLN A 54 -2.26 -6.01 5.90
C GLN A 54 -1.58 -4.88 5.10
N GLN A 55 -2.12 -4.55 3.94
CA GLN A 55 -1.57 -3.51 3.07
C GLN A 55 -2.62 -2.46 2.72
N THR A 56 -2.22 -1.20 2.73
CA THR A 56 -2.95 -0.10 2.10
C THR A 56 -2.04 0.54 1.07
N ILE A 57 -2.47 0.55 -0.19
CA ILE A 57 -1.77 1.21 -1.29
C ILE A 57 -2.55 2.47 -1.64
N ILE A 58 -1.88 3.62 -1.65
CA ILE A 58 -2.38 4.88 -2.19
C ILE A 58 -1.84 4.97 -3.61
N ASP A 59 -2.72 4.92 -4.60
CA ASP A 59 -2.38 4.68 -6.01
C ASP A 59 -2.87 5.83 -6.91
N PRO A 60 -2.07 6.90 -7.09
CA PRO A 60 -2.40 8.04 -7.95
C PRO A 60 -2.56 7.69 -9.44
N GLU A 61 -1.87 6.65 -9.90
CA GLU A 61 -1.75 6.29 -11.32
C GLU A 61 -2.56 5.03 -11.69
N GLY A 62 -3.20 4.38 -10.73
CA GLY A 62 -3.97 3.15 -10.97
C GLY A 62 -3.09 1.93 -11.27
N ASP A 63 -1.79 2.00 -10.99
CA ASP A 63 -0.80 0.99 -11.34
C ASP A 63 -1.02 -0.33 -10.58
N PHE A 64 -1.69 -0.32 -9.43
CA PHE A 64 -1.76 -1.44 -8.49
C PHE A 64 -3.14 -2.08 -8.34
N VAL A 65 -4.16 -1.65 -9.10
CA VAL A 65 -5.54 -2.22 -9.04
C VAL A 65 -5.58 -3.73 -9.28
N SER A 66 -4.63 -4.27 -10.05
CA SER A 66 -4.47 -5.71 -10.30
C SER A 66 -4.17 -6.55 -9.04
N LEU A 67 -3.74 -5.92 -7.93
CA LEU A 67 -3.61 -6.62 -6.65
C LEU A 67 -4.96 -7.13 -6.13
N GLY A 68 -6.07 -6.48 -6.51
CA GLY A 68 -7.41 -6.90 -6.08
C GLY A 68 -7.77 -8.30 -6.59
N GLU A 69 -7.63 -8.53 -7.89
CA GLU A 69 -7.93 -9.82 -8.50
C GLU A 69 -7.00 -10.95 -8.01
N ARG A 70 -5.72 -10.62 -7.79
CA ARG A 70 -4.68 -11.63 -7.58
C ARG A 70 -4.38 -11.93 -6.11
N PHE A 71 -4.59 -10.95 -5.23
CA PHE A 71 -4.26 -11.05 -3.80
C PHE A 71 -5.44 -10.70 -2.86
N GLY A 72 -6.60 -10.34 -3.43
CA GLY A 72 -7.81 -10.09 -2.65
C GLY A 72 -7.87 -8.70 -2.01
N HIS A 73 -7.05 -7.75 -2.46
CA HIS A 73 -7.18 -6.36 -2.04
C HIS A 73 -8.54 -5.79 -2.46
N LEU A 74 -9.18 -5.06 -1.56
CA LEU A 74 -10.34 -4.26 -1.92
C LEU A 74 -9.88 -3.03 -2.69
N VAL A 75 -10.21 -2.98 -3.98
CA VAL A 75 -9.98 -1.78 -4.81
C VAL A 75 -11.12 -0.80 -4.52
N ILE A 76 -10.75 0.42 -4.13
CA ILE A 76 -11.66 1.51 -3.80
C ILE A 76 -11.38 2.61 -4.82
N ASP A 77 -12.35 2.86 -5.70
CA ASP A 77 -12.31 4.00 -6.60
C ASP A 77 -12.68 5.28 -5.83
N ALA A 78 -11.71 6.17 -5.65
CA ALA A 78 -11.90 7.38 -4.88
C ALA A 78 -12.75 8.45 -5.60
N GLU A 79 -12.87 8.38 -6.93
CA GLU A 79 -13.73 9.28 -7.70
C GLU A 79 -15.20 9.02 -7.40
N GLU A 80 -15.57 7.74 -7.17
CA GLU A 80 -16.93 7.31 -6.86
C GLU A 80 -17.36 7.57 -5.40
N HIS A 81 -16.48 8.13 -4.57
CA HIS A 81 -16.69 8.24 -3.14
C HIS A 81 -16.49 9.65 -2.58
N THR A 82 -17.29 9.98 -1.57
CA THR A 82 -17.12 11.20 -0.78
C THR A 82 -16.00 11.01 0.24
N GLU A 83 -15.38 12.11 0.71
CA GLU A 83 -14.40 12.08 1.81
C GLU A 83 -14.92 11.34 3.04
N ARG A 84 -16.18 11.58 3.44
CA ARG A 84 -16.81 10.86 4.56
C ARG A 84 -16.93 9.36 4.29
N GLY A 85 -17.23 8.99 3.04
CA GLY A 85 -17.27 7.60 2.61
C GLY A 85 -15.90 6.93 2.72
N LEU A 86 -14.85 7.63 2.28
CA LEU A 86 -13.47 7.16 2.35
C LEU A 86 -12.95 7.06 3.79
N GLN A 87 -13.29 8.00 4.66
CA GLN A 87 -12.99 7.91 6.10
C GLN A 87 -13.60 6.64 6.70
N ALA A 88 -14.89 6.41 6.47
CA ALA A 88 -15.56 5.19 6.93
C ALA A 88 -15.00 3.91 6.26
N ALA A 89 -14.47 4.00 5.04
CA ALA A 89 -13.81 2.88 4.37
C ALA A 89 -12.44 2.57 5.03
N GLY A 90 -11.64 3.59 5.35
CA GLY A 90 -10.38 3.45 6.08
C GLY A 90 -10.59 2.84 7.46
N GLU A 91 -11.58 3.32 8.22
CA GLU A 91 -11.92 2.75 9.52
C GLU A 91 -12.23 1.24 9.42
N ARG A 92 -13.08 0.87 8.47
CA ARG A 92 -13.48 -0.53 8.24
C ARG A 92 -12.32 -1.39 7.76
N ALA A 93 -11.48 -0.86 6.88
CA ALA A 93 -10.28 -1.55 6.42
C ALA A 93 -9.38 -1.90 7.61
N ARG A 94 -9.14 -0.96 8.55
CA ARG A 94 -8.33 -1.24 9.74
C ARG A 94 -8.99 -2.23 10.70
N ILE A 95 -10.27 -2.03 11.02
CA ILE A 95 -11.01 -2.88 11.97
C ILE A 95 -11.06 -4.33 11.49
N HIS A 96 -11.35 -4.54 10.21
CA HIS A 96 -11.54 -5.86 9.62
C HIS A 96 -10.26 -6.45 8.99
N ARG A 97 -9.13 -5.73 9.08
CA ARG A 97 -7.85 -6.12 8.49
C ARG A 97 -7.92 -6.42 6.99
N VAL A 98 -8.71 -5.66 6.26
CA VAL A 98 -8.84 -5.78 4.81
C VAL A 98 -7.69 -5.01 4.16
N SER A 99 -6.93 -5.66 3.28
CA SER A 99 -5.95 -4.97 2.44
C SER A 99 -6.66 -4.17 1.34
N THR A 100 -6.19 -2.97 1.04
CA THR A 100 -6.88 -2.03 0.15
C THR A 100 -5.94 -1.43 -0.88
N VAL A 101 -6.47 -1.18 -2.08
CA VAL A 101 -5.88 -0.25 -3.06
C VAL A 101 -6.84 0.92 -3.17
N LEU A 102 -6.40 2.12 -2.77
CA LEU A 102 -7.14 3.36 -3.00
C LEU A 102 -6.72 3.90 -4.36
N ASN A 103 -7.53 3.63 -5.39
CA ASN A 103 -7.32 4.16 -6.73
C ASN A 103 -7.73 5.64 -6.75
N LEU A 104 -6.79 6.49 -7.12
CA LEU A 104 -6.93 7.94 -7.20
C LEU A 104 -6.80 8.44 -8.65
N GLU A 105 -6.68 7.53 -9.62
CA GLU A 105 -6.72 7.84 -11.04
C GLU A 105 -7.98 8.65 -11.39
N GLY A 106 -7.87 9.59 -12.32
CA GLY A 106 -8.98 10.44 -12.75
C GLY A 106 -9.20 11.71 -11.90
N LEU A 107 -8.71 11.74 -10.66
CA LEU A 107 -8.75 12.94 -9.81
C LEU A 107 -7.60 13.89 -10.11
N ASP A 108 -7.86 15.20 -10.02
CA ASP A 108 -6.78 16.19 -9.97
C ASP A 108 -5.96 16.08 -8.67
N ALA A 109 -4.73 16.63 -8.67
CA ALA A 109 -3.81 16.50 -7.54
C ALA A 109 -4.39 16.99 -6.20
N GLU A 110 -5.23 18.03 -6.21
CA GLU A 110 -5.84 18.58 -5.01
C GLU A 110 -6.88 17.60 -4.43
N ASN A 111 -7.70 17.02 -5.30
CA ASN A 111 -8.65 15.98 -4.95
C ASN A 111 -7.96 14.69 -4.53
N GLN A 112 -6.88 14.27 -5.20
CA GLN A 112 -6.08 13.11 -4.80
C GLN A 112 -5.60 13.27 -3.35
N MET A 113 -5.03 14.42 -3.00
CA MET A 113 -4.61 14.73 -1.64
C MET A 113 -5.78 14.68 -0.64
N ARG A 114 -6.93 15.29 -0.96
CA ARG A 114 -8.10 15.26 -0.07
C ARG A 114 -8.64 13.85 0.15
N ARG A 115 -8.78 13.06 -0.92
CA ARG A 115 -9.31 11.70 -0.86
C ARG A 115 -8.37 10.76 -0.10
N ALA A 116 -7.07 10.83 -0.39
CA ALA A 116 -6.05 10.09 0.34
C ALA A 116 -6.06 10.46 1.84
N ALA A 117 -6.11 11.75 2.17
CA ALA A 117 -6.15 12.22 3.54
C ALA A 117 -7.38 11.73 4.31
N ALA A 118 -8.56 11.75 3.67
CA ALA A 118 -9.78 11.24 4.30
C ALA A 118 -9.71 9.73 4.59
N PHE A 119 -9.23 8.94 3.62
CA PHE A 119 -9.05 7.50 3.81
C PHE A 119 -8.02 7.17 4.90
N LEU A 120 -6.85 7.83 4.87
CA LEU A 120 -5.80 7.67 5.87
C LEU A 120 -6.26 8.14 7.26
N GLY A 121 -7.05 9.20 7.33
CA GLY A 121 -7.69 9.67 8.56
C GLY A 121 -8.52 8.56 9.20
N GLY A 122 -9.38 7.91 8.42
CA GLY A 122 -10.15 6.75 8.88
C GLY A 122 -9.28 5.59 9.38
N LEU A 123 -8.15 5.31 8.73
CA LEU A 123 -7.20 4.28 9.18
C LEU A 123 -6.54 4.61 10.53
N PHE A 124 -6.27 5.89 10.80
CA PHE A 124 -5.54 6.34 11.99
C PHE A 124 -6.43 6.66 13.18
N GLU A 125 -7.70 7.00 12.97
CA GLU A 125 -8.63 7.34 14.06
C GLU A 125 -9.20 6.11 14.79
N VAL A 126 -9.00 4.90 14.26
CA VAL A 126 -9.44 3.66 14.90
C VAL A 126 -8.75 3.44 16.25
N ALA A 127 -9.49 2.89 17.23
CA ALA A 127 -8.96 2.53 18.53
C ALA A 127 -7.70 1.65 18.44
N ARG A 128 -6.76 1.87 19.38
CA ARG A 128 -5.44 1.20 19.41
C ARG A 128 -5.51 -0.33 19.43
N ASP A 129 -6.61 -0.91 19.92
CA ASP A 129 -6.83 -2.37 19.93
C ASP A 129 -6.92 -2.99 18.53
N HIS A 130 -7.13 -2.16 17.49
CA HIS A 130 -7.11 -2.58 16.08
C HIS A 130 -5.79 -2.27 15.36
N TRP A 131 -4.78 -1.77 16.07
CA TRP A 131 -3.49 -1.39 15.47
C TRP A 131 -2.57 -2.59 15.32
N TYR A 132 -2.97 -3.52 14.46
CA TYR A 132 -2.11 -4.59 13.98
C TYR A 132 -1.08 -4.04 12.99
N PRO A 133 0.07 -4.72 12.81
CA PRO A 133 1.05 -4.35 11.79
C PRO A 133 0.41 -4.26 10.40
N MET A 134 0.71 -3.18 9.69
CA MET A 134 0.26 -2.95 8.32
C MET A 134 1.35 -2.21 7.53
N LEU A 135 1.44 -2.46 6.23
CA LEU A 135 2.18 -1.62 5.31
C LEU A 135 1.25 -0.57 4.71
N VAL A 136 1.64 0.70 4.83
CA VAL A 136 1.01 1.79 4.07
C VAL A 136 2.01 2.22 3.01
N VAL A 137 1.66 2.02 1.74
CA VAL A 137 2.50 2.33 0.58
C VAL A 137 1.88 3.49 -0.18
N VAL A 138 2.69 4.48 -0.49
CA VAL A 138 2.31 5.66 -1.28
C VAL A 138 3.23 5.66 -2.50
N ASP A 139 2.66 5.54 -3.69
CA ASP A 139 3.41 5.63 -4.94
C ASP A 139 3.52 7.07 -5.47
#